data_AF-A0A178X2C1-F1
#
_entry.id   AF-A0A178X2C1-F1
#
_cell.length_a   1.000
_cell.length_b   1.000
_cell.length_c   1.000
_cell.angle_alpha   90.00
_cell.angle_beta   90.00
_cell.angle_gamma   90.00
#
_symmetry.space_group_name_H-M   'P 1'
#
loop_
_entity.id
_entity.type
_entity.pdbx_description
1 polymer ?
#
loop_
_entity_poly.entity_id
_entity_poly.type
_entity_poly.pdbx_seq_one_letter_code
_entity_poly.pdbx_strand_id
1 'polypeptide(L)'
;MVSHLDDADAELPLRAEIDALASAITEAGHRVRAVFFVPEFREGSWWRSYYDRSGTAGIMPDPTASLVALASADSGVTIQPSRQAIEDLFRLASTDEQERIARATRIAAAREQETPEPLAKRIEAFDAAVAAAIDGELPSSDEEIANLIASFSSPLFRDACVLPAHGRHPERQRVQLLLHLYRLAPLPERREISAVLAVGYYLLGEYLYAEIATRQVTIPTLHAAIVARNVQRAINPYAHRGSFAEYFRSTRSAVERTRTVGSESERHPRLLTLVDEAKRQIRAERDHGDRRALNDRVNRVDAVVKAWSAGWRAQSDEELAALVAAVASAPVGLAVLVPPAGLATEGSRAMLFRYLLEVSPLDYASDVAAALAFAEYAQGNFEAGRAATLAIDPPSPLSEKMRARALDPSGGDLTVIIANLARTERRNLLHGAAD
;
A
#
# COMPACT_ATOMS: atom_id res chain seq x y z
N MET A 1 -30.76 29.18 38.96
CA MET A 1 -31.27 28.08 39.81
C MET A 1 -32.42 27.41 39.07
N VAL A 2 -32.13 26.30 38.39
CA VAL A 2 -33.08 25.59 37.53
C VAL A 2 -33.73 24.47 38.35
N SER A 3 -35.03 24.62 38.62
CA SER A 3 -35.91 23.65 39.28
C SER A 3 -36.51 22.70 38.24
N HIS A 4 -35.67 21.92 37.53
CA HIS A 4 -36.11 20.90 36.55
C HIS A 4 -35.61 19.48 36.85
N LEU A 5 -35.06 19.22 38.05
CA LEU A 5 -34.64 17.87 38.46
C LEU A 5 -35.76 17.05 39.13
N ASP A 6 -36.99 17.56 39.17
CA ASP A 6 -38.13 16.92 39.87
C ASP A 6 -38.85 15.82 39.06
N ASP A 7 -38.40 15.49 37.85
CA ASP A 7 -38.87 14.29 37.13
C ASP A 7 -37.86 13.14 37.29
N ALA A 8 -37.55 12.81 38.54
CA ALA A 8 -36.58 11.77 38.90
C ALA A 8 -36.99 10.36 38.42
N ASP A 9 -38.26 10.19 38.03
CA ASP A 9 -38.88 8.97 37.51
C ASP A 9 -39.00 8.93 35.98
N ALA A 10 -38.55 9.95 35.25
CA ALA A 10 -38.47 9.87 33.80
C ALA A 10 -37.46 8.77 33.39
N GLU A 11 -37.98 7.70 32.82
CA GLU A 11 -37.20 6.57 32.30
C GLU A 11 -36.13 7.09 31.32
N LEU A 12 -34.86 6.72 31.54
CA LEU A 12 -33.78 7.08 30.62
C LEU A 12 -34.11 6.58 29.20
N PRO A 13 -33.88 7.39 28.16
CA PRO A 13 -34.22 7.01 26.80
C PRO A 13 -33.44 5.76 26.37
N LEU A 14 -34.02 4.95 25.48
CA LEU A 14 -33.37 3.78 24.89
C LEU A 14 -32.86 2.73 25.89
N ARG A 15 -33.46 2.63 27.08
CA ARG A 15 -32.99 1.71 28.13
C ARG A 15 -32.94 0.26 27.67
N ALA A 16 -33.99 -0.22 27.02
CA ALA A 16 -34.05 -1.59 26.51
C ALA A 16 -32.96 -1.88 25.47
N GLU A 17 -32.68 -0.92 24.58
CA GLU A 17 -31.64 -1.01 23.56
C GLU A 17 -30.24 -0.99 24.18
N ILE A 18 -30.01 -0.15 25.20
CA ILE A 18 -28.75 -0.10 25.94
C ILE A 18 -28.51 -1.40 26.71
N ASP A 19 -29.54 -1.98 27.33
CA ASP A 19 -29.45 -3.27 28.01
C ASP A 19 -29.15 -4.43 27.05
N ALA A 20 -29.80 -4.42 25.87
CA ALA A 20 -29.52 -5.39 24.81
C ALA A 20 -28.08 -5.25 24.28
N LEU A 21 -27.62 -4.02 24.04
CA LEU A 21 -26.26 -3.73 23.60
C LEU A 21 -25.22 -4.20 24.64
N ALA A 22 -25.42 -3.87 25.92
CA ALA A 22 -24.50 -4.28 26.96
C ALA A 22 -24.46 -5.80 27.17
N SER A 23 -25.60 -6.47 27.01
CA SER A 23 -25.67 -7.94 27.02
C SER A 23 -24.85 -8.53 25.88
N ALA A 24 -25.03 -8.04 24.65
CA ALA A 24 -24.27 -8.50 23.49
C ALA A 24 -22.74 -8.26 23.65
N ILE A 25 -22.33 -7.11 24.18
CA ILE A 25 -20.93 -6.82 24.50
C ILE A 25 -20.38 -7.81 25.54
N THR A 26 -21.19 -8.17 26.53
CA THR A 26 -20.82 -9.13 27.58
C THR A 26 -20.71 -10.56 27.05
N GLU A 27 -21.66 -10.99 26.21
CA GLU A 27 -21.62 -12.29 25.53
C GLU A 27 -20.40 -12.44 24.61
N ALA A 28 -19.94 -11.33 24.01
CA ALA A 28 -18.69 -11.27 23.25
C ALA A 28 -17.41 -11.31 24.13
N GLY A 29 -17.55 -11.42 25.46
CA GLY A 29 -16.43 -11.54 26.40
C GLY A 29 -15.86 -10.20 26.89
N HIS A 30 -16.54 -9.08 26.62
CA HIS A 30 -16.11 -7.76 27.08
C HIS A 30 -16.88 -7.32 28.33
N ARG A 31 -16.27 -6.49 29.18
CA ARG A 31 -16.93 -5.96 30.39
C ARG A 31 -17.42 -4.54 30.16
N VAL A 32 -18.73 -4.33 30.21
CA VAL A 32 -19.32 -2.99 30.24
C VAL A 32 -19.15 -2.41 31.65
N ARG A 33 -18.32 -1.35 31.78
CA ARG A 33 -18.03 -0.75 33.09
C ARG A 33 -19.05 0.31 33.49
N ALA A 34 -19.49 1.12 32.55
CA ALA A 34 -20.47 2.17 32.76
C ALA A 34 -21.09 2.57 31.41
N VAL A 35 -22.35 2.99 31.45
CA VAL A 35 -23.04 3.62 30.33
C VAL A 35 -23.77 4.84 30.88
N PHE A 36 -23.61 5.97 30.21
CA PHE A 36 -24.15 7.25 30.64
C PHE A 36 -25.04 7.81 29.54
N PHE A 37 -26.19 8.33 29.94
CA PHE A 37 -26.98 9.21 29.09
C PHE A 37 -26.44 10.63 29.23
N VAL A 38 -26.12 11.26 28.10
CA VAL A 38 -25.67 12.64 28.01
C VAL A 38 -26.41 13.26 26.82
N PRO A 39 -27.41 14.13 27.04
CA PRO A 39 -28.22 14.70 25.95
C PRO A 39 -27.38 15.49 24.94
N GLU A 40 -26.41 16.26 25.44
CA GLU A 40 -25.53 17.10 24.63
C GLU A 40 -24.09 17.02 25.15
N PHE A 41 -23.12 16.89 24.25
CA PHE A 41 -21.70 16.81 24.61
C PHE A 41 -21.04 18.21 24.78
N ARG A 42 -21.59 19.03 25.69
CA ARG A 42 -21.03 20.35 26.05
C ARG A 42 -21.01 20.63 27.55
N GLU A 43 -20.22 21.62 27.96
CA GLU A 43 -20.22 22.14 29.32
C GLU A 43 -21.64 22.46 29.81
N GLY A 44 -21.95 22.07 31.04
CA GLY A 44 -23.23 22.38 31.67
C GLY A 44 -24.36 21.40 31.31
N SER A 45 -24.16 20.47 30.35
CA SER A 45 -25.16 19.44 30.09
C SER A 45 -25.24 18.48 31.27
N TRP A 46 -26.46 18.05 31.62
CA TRP A 46 -26.62 17.01 32.63
C TRP A 46 -26.26 15.64 32.05
N TRP A 47 -25.90 14.70 32.92
CA TRP A 47 -25.69 13.30 32.56
C TRP A 47 -26.22 12.39 33.66
N ARG A 48 -26.57 11.14 33.32
CA ARG A 48 -27.06 10.13 34.28
C ARG A 48 -26.60 8.74 33.87
N SER A 49 -26.23 7.90 34.84
CA SER A 49 -25.84 6.51 34.59
C SER A 49 -27.04 5.60 34.32
N TYR A 50 -26.92 4.69 33.35
CA TYR A 50 -27.94 3.65 33.11
C TYR A 50 -27.93 2.55 34.16
N TYR A 51 -26.75 2.23 34.72
CA TYR A 51 -26.52 1.06 35.56
C TYR A 51 -26.37 1.37 37.05
N ASP A 52 -26.33 2.66 37.42
CA ASP A 52 -26.22 3.03 38.82
C ASP A 52 -27.59 3.24 39.47
N ARG A 53 -27.98 2.27 40.30
CA ARG A 53 -29.23 2.34 41.08
C ARG A 53 -29.21 3.44 42.15
N SER A 54 -28.04 3.99 42.51
CA SER A 54 -27.93 5.13 43.41
C SER A 54 -28.29 6.47 42.75
N GLY A 55 -28.59 6.45 41.44
CA GLY A 55 -28.97 7.65 40.71
C GLY A 55 -27.78 8.54 40.34
N THR A 56 -26.58 7.98 40.23
CA THR A 56 -25.37 8.73 39.84
C THR A 56 -25.61 9.52 38.56
N ALA A 57 -25.59 10.83 38.75
CA ALA A 57 -25.87 11.85 37.78
C ALA A 57 -25.03 13.09 38.11
N GLY A 58 -24.93 14.00 37.17
CA GLY A 58 -24.21 15.24 37.40
C GLY A 58 -24.33 16.21 36.25
N ILE A 59 -23.53 17.26 36.34
CA ILE A 59 -23.32 18.23 35.26
C ILE A 59 -21.97 17.95 34.64
N MET A 60 -21.92 17.95 33.32
CA MET A 60 -20.70 17.71 32.57
C MET A 60 -19.80 18.94 32.67
N PRO A 61 -18.53 18.77 33.10
CA PRO A 61 -17.55 19.83 33.03
C PRO A 61 -17.26 20.17 31.56
N ASP A 62 -16.53 21.27 31.31
CA ASP A 62 -16.07 21.58 29.97
C ASP A 62 -15.26 20.40 29.39
N PRO A 63 -15.75 19.72 28.33
CA PRO A 63 -15.06 18.56 27.77
C PRO A 63 -13.71 18.94 27.17
N THR A 64 -13.52 20.20 26.75
CA THR A 64 -12.27 20.71 26.17
C THR A 64 -11.20 20.99 27.24
N ALA A 65 -11.62 21.19 28.49
CA ALA A 65 -10.72 21.34 29.64
C ALA A 65 -10.39 19.99 30.33
N SER A 66 -10.90 18.86 29.80
CA SER A 66 -10.64 17.54 30.39
C SER A 66 -9.17 17.13 30.27
N LEU A 67 -8.70 16.27 31.19
CA LEU A 67 -7.34 15.70 31.10
C LEU A 67 -7.11 14.94 29.78
N VAL A 68 -8.15 14.32 29.23
CA VAL A 68 -8.08 13.66 27.93
C VAL A 68 -7.88 14.69 26.81
N ALA A 69 -8.60 15.81 26.86
CA ALA A 69 -8.43 16.89 25.90
C ALA A 69 -7.04 17.53 25.98
N LEU A 70 -6.54 17.76 27.20
CA LEU A 70 -5.19 18.27 27.41
C LEU A 70 -4.11 17.29 26.89
N ALA A 71 -4.22 16.00 27.23
CA ALA A 71 -3.29 14.97 26.75
C ALA A 71 -3.35 14.80 25.23
N SER A 72 -4.54 14.96 24.65
CA SER A 72 -4.77 14.97 23.20
C SER A 72 -4.04 16.16 22.56
N ALA A 73 -4.22 17.36 23.10
CA ALA A 73 -3.55 18.57 22.62
C ALA A 73 -2.02 18.49 22.74
N ASP A 74 -1.50 17.98 23.87
CA ASP A 74 -0.07 17.71 24.08
C ASP A 74 0.50 16.72 23.05
N SER A 75 -0.33 15.76 22.61
CA SER A 75 0.01 14.80 21.55
C SER A 75 -0.23 15.35 20.13
N GLY A 76 -0.55 16.64 19.98
CA GLY A 76 -0.86 17.27 18.68
C GLY A 76 -2.19 16.81 18.06
N VAL A 77 -3.11 16.26 18.86
CA VAL A 77 -4.47 15.90 18.43
C VAL A 77 -5.37 17.11 18.58
N THR A 78 -5.93 17.58 17.47
CA THR A 78 -7.00 18.58 17.51
C THR A 78 -8.34 17.87 17.68
N ILE A 79 -9.02 18.13 18.79
CA ILE A 79 -10.40 17.68 18.99
C ILE A 79 -11.29 18.49 18.06
N GLN A 80 -11.98 17.78 17.16
CA GLN A 80 -12.91 18.39 16.23
C GLN A 80 -14.29 18.53 16.87
N PRO A 81 -15.01 19.64 16.63
CA PRO A 81 -16.30 19.90 17.27
C PRO A 81 -17.44 19.02 16.71
N SER A 82 -17.24 18.42 15.54
CA SER A 82 -18.24 17.54 14.92
C SER A 82 -17.61 16.61 13.87
N ARG A 83 -18.36 15.59 13.47
CA ARG A 83 -18.03 14.77 12.29
C ARG A 83 -17.93 15.62 11.01
N GLN A 84 -18.81 16.61 10.85
CA GLN A 84 -18.78 17.52 9.70
C GLN A 84 -17.47 18.31 9.64
N ALA A 85 -16.96 18.77 10.78
CA ALA A 85 -15.68 19.47 10.83
C ALA A 85 -14.52 18.59 10.37
N ILE A 86 -14.55 17.28 10.65
CA ILE A 86 -13.57 16.32 10.12
C ILE A 86 -13.74 16.15 8.61
N GLU A 87 -14.98 16.04 8.11
CA GLU A 87 -15.25 15.94 6.67
C GLU A 87 -14.79 17.19 5.91
N ASP A 88 -14.93 18.37 6.51
CA ASP A 88 -14.48 19.64 5.95
C ASP A 88 -12.95 19.72 5.79
N LEU A 89 -12.18 18.95 6.57
CA LEU A 89 -10.72 18.84 6.39
C LEU A 89 -10.37 18.22 5.02
N PHE A 90 -11.20 17.31 4.53
CA PHE A 90 -11.08 16.66 3.21
C PHE A 90 -11.75 17.46 2.10
N ARG A 91 -12.27 18.66 2.37
CA ARG A 91 -12.82 19.50 1.31
C ARG A 91 -11.68 19.96 0.40
N LEU A 92 -11.83 19.72 -0.89
CA LEU A 92 -10.87 20.14 -1.91
C LEU A 92 -10.66 21.66 -1.89
N ALA A 93 -9.49 22.09 -2.37
CA ALA A 93 -9.18 23.50 -2.59
C ALA A 93 -10.10 24.11 -3.66
N SER A 94 -10.01 25.42 -3.89
CA SER A 94 -10.79 26.06 -4.95
C SER A 94 -10.47 25.47 -6.33
N THR A 95 -11.41 25.56 -7.27
CA THR A 95 -11.21 25.04 -8.63
C THR A 95 -9.99 25.67 -9.30
N ASP A 96 -9.78 26.98 -9.14
CA ASP A 96 -8.64 27.71 -9.72
C ASP A 96 -7.30 27.21 -9.17
N GLU A 97 -7.23 26.94 -7.85
CA GLU A 97 -6.04 26.35 -7.23
C GLU A 97 -5.78 24.93 -7.73
N GLN A 98 -6.82 24.09 -7.80
CA GLN A 98 -6.69 22.73 -8.31
C GLN A 98 -6.24 22.71 -9.77
N GLU A 99 -6.78 23.56 -10.64
CA GLU A 99 -6.39 23.62 -12.04
C GLU A 99 -4.94 24.09 -12.22
N ARG A 100 -4.51 25.05 -11.40
CA ARG A 100 -3.13 25.55 -11.37
C ARG A 100 -2.16 24.45 -10.96
N ILE A 101 -2.44 23.75 -9.86
CA ILE A 101 -1.62 22.61 -9.41
C ILE A 101 -1.68 21.47 -10.43
N ALA A 102 -2.84 21.16 -11.01
CA ALA A 102 -2.96 20.11 -12.03
C ALA A 102 -2.11 20.37 -13.28
N ARG A 103 -1.94 21.63 -13.69
CA ARG A 103 -1.00 21.99 -14.76
C ARG A 103 0.45 21.73 -14.33
N ALA A 104 0.84 22.18 -13.14
CA ALA A 104 2.17 21.97 -12.61
C ALA A 104 2.50 20.48 -12.42
N THR A 105 1.57 19.68 -11.88
CA THR A 105 1.72 18.23 -11.71
C THR A 105 1.94 17.51 -13.04
N ARG A 106 1.24 17.90 -14.11
CA ARG A 106 1.47 17.32 -15.45
C ARG A 106 2.86 17.63 -15.99
N ILE A 107 3.37 18.84 -15.75
CA ILE A 107 4.74 19.21 -16.13
C ILE A 107 5.76 18.40 -15.33
N ALA A 108 5.56 18.27 -14.01
CA ALA A 108 6.41 17.45 -13.15
C ALA A 108 6.42 15.97 -13.59
N ALA A 109 5.26 15.40 -13.88
CA ALA A 109 5.14 14.02 -14.37
C ALA A 109 5.81 13.82 -15.74
N ALA A 110 5.70 14.80 -16.66
CA ALA A 110 6.39 14.73 -17.95
C ALA A 110 7.92 14.80 -17.79
N ARG A 111 8.42 15.68 -16.91
CA ARG A 111 9.85 15.75 -16.58
C ARG A 111 10.35 14.43 -15.98
N GLU A 112 9.57 13.82 -15.09
CA GLU A 112 9.91 12.52 -14.51
C GLU A 112 9.95 11.39 -15.55
N GLN A 113 9.14 11.46 -16.61
CA GLN A 113 9.22 10.51 -17.73
C GLN A 113 10.46 10.74 -18.60
N GLU A 114 10.84 11.99 -18.84
CA GLU A 114 12.01 12.35 -19.65
C GLU A 114 13.33 12.11 -18.92
N THR A 115 13.37 12.40 -17.62
CA THR A 115 14.55 12.27 -16.76
C THR A 115 14.10 11.78 -15.38
N PRO A 116 13.91 10.46 -15.22
CA PRO A 116 13.43 9.89 -13.96
C PRO A 116 14.36 10.23 -12.79
N GLU A 117 13.82 10.86 -11.76
CA GLU A 117 14.56 11.07 -10.53
C GLU A 117 14.60 9.76 -9.71
N PRO A 118 15.75 9.41 -9.11
CA PRO A 118 15.81 8.25 -8.22
C PRO A 118 14.75 8.32 -7.12
N LEU A 119 14.00 7.24 -6.96
CA LEU A 119 12.91 7.15 -5.98
C LEU A 119 13.36 7.51 -4.55
N ALA A 120 14.61 7.18 -4.20
CA ALA A 120 15.21 7.58 -2.91
C ALA A 120 15.23 9.10 -2.71
N LYS A 121 15.60 9.89 -3.73
CA LYS A 121 15.59 11.36 -3.65
C LYS A 121 14.18 11.92 -3.50
N ARG A 122 13.21 11.32 -4.19
CA ARG A 122 11.80 11.70 -4.06
C ARG A 122 11.31 11.44 -2.63
N ILE A 123 11.69 10.32 -2.01
CA ILE A 123 11.38 10.04 -0.60
C ILE A 123 12.09 11.02 0.34
N GLU A 124 13.36 11.34 0.10
CA GLU A 124 14.08 12.37 0.87
C GLU A 124 13.36 13.73 0.80
N ALA A 125 12.88 14.15 -0.37
CA ALA A 125 12.10 15.37 -0.54
C ALA A 125 10.77 15.32 0.23
N PHE A 126 10.07 14.17 0.19
CA PHE A 126 8.85 13.98 0.97
C PHE A 126 9.12 14.04 2.48
N ASP A 127 10.18 13.41 2.96
CA ASP A 127 10.53 13.44 4.38
C ASP A 127 10.97 14.83 4.85
N ALA A 128 11.67 15.57 3.99
CA ALA A 128 12.00 16.98 4.26
C ALA A 128 10.72 17.81 4.41
N ALA A 129 9.72 17.61 3.56
CA ALA A 129 8.42 18.27 3.69
C ALA A 129 7.65 17.82 4.95
N VAL A 130 7.74 16.54 5.34
CA VAL A 130 7.17 16.05 6.61
C VAL A 130 7.87 16.68 7.81
N ALA A 131 9.20 16.84 7.75
CA ALA A 131 9.98 17.48 8.79
C ALA A 131 9.62 18.96 8.93
N ALA A 132 9.51 19.70 7.82
CA ALA A 132 9.05 21.10 7.82
C ALA A 132 7.63 21.24 8.40
N ALA A 133 6.74 20.27 8.14
CA ALA A 133 5.40 20.27 8.71
C ALA A 133 5.39 20.12 10.25
N ILE A 134 6.48 19.64 10.89
CA ILE A 134 6.64 19.66 12.36
C ILE A 134 6.66 21.09 12.88
N ASP A 135 7.30 21.99 12.14
CA ASP A 135 7.41 23.41 12.46
C ASP A 135 6.20 24.22 11.94
N GLY A 136 5.18 23.53 11.41
CA GLY A 136 3.98 24.15 10.83
C GLY A 136 4.18 24.69 9.41
N GLU A 137 5.30 24.38 8.77
CA GLU A 137 5.64 24.82 7.43
C GLU A 137 5.19 23.78 6.40
N LEU A 138 4.09 24.07 5.71
CA LEU A 138 3.61 23.25 4.59
C LEU A 138 4.15 23.81 3.26
N PRO A 139 4.38 22.94 2.26
CA PRO A 139 4.87 23.38 0.95
C PRO A 139 3.87 24.36 0.34
N SER A 140 4.39 25.51 -0.09
CA SER A 140 3.58 26.65 -0.57
C SER A 140 3.83 26.99 -2.03
N SER A 141 4.94 26.52 -2.61
CA SER A 141 5.23 26.72 -4.03
C SER A 141 4.52 25.67 -4.89
N ASP A 142 4.01 26.08 -6.05
CA ASP A 142 3.33 25.17 -6.97
C ASP A 142 4.22 24.05 -7.48
N GLU A 143 5.51 24.36 -7.69
CA GLU A 143 6.50 23.39 -8.16
C GLU A 143 6.75 22.31 -7.12
N GLU A 144 6.96 22.68 -5.86
CA GLU A 144 7.17 21.72 -4.76
C GLU A 144 5.94 20.84 -4.54
N ILE A 145 4.75 21.45 -4.46
CA ILE A 145 3.47 20.74 -4.32
C ILE A 145 3.27 19.78 -5.50
N ALA A 146 3.50 20.24 -6.73
CA ALA A 146 3.35 19.44 -7.94
C ALA A 146 4.31 18.26 -8.00
N ASN A 147 5.58 18.45 -7.62
CA ASN A 147 6.58 17.39 -7.60
C ASN A 147 6.25 16.30 -6.57
N LEU A 148 5.79 16.71 -5.37
CA LEU A 148 5.32 15.76 -4.35
C LEU A 148 4.09 14.99 -4.82
N ILE A 149 3.11 15.67 -5.44
CA ILE A 149 1.89 15.03 -5.94
C ILE A 149 2.21 14.08 -7.09
N ALA A 150 3.00 14.51 -8.09
CA ALA A 150 3.41 13.67 -9.22
C ALA A 150 4.15 12.42 -8.74
N SER A 151 4.82 12.50 -7.59
CA SER A 151 5.48 11.34 -7.02
C SER A 151 4.51 10.22 -6.62
N PHE A 152 3.23 10.50 -6.35
CA PHE A 152 2.22 9.48 -6.04
C PHE A 152 1.72 8.69 -7.24
N SER A 153 2.11 9.06 -8.47
CA SER A 153 1.88 8.21 -9.65
C SER A 153 2.68 6.90 -9.55
N SER A 154 3.70 6.86 -8.69
CA SER A 154 4.45 5.66 -8.29
C SER A 154 3.80 4.93 -7.12
N PRO A 155 3.35 3.68 -7.31
CA PRO A 155 2.84 2.87 -6.20
C PRO A 155 3.92 2.53 -5.16
N LEU A 156 5.20 2.46 -5.54
CA LEU A 156 6.27 2.27 -4.54
C LEU A 156 6.45 3.50 -3.66
N PHE A 157 6.49 4.68 -4.27
CA PHE A 157 6.52 5.94 -3.55
C PHE A 157 5.35 6.04 -2.59
N ARG A 158 4.14 5.80 -3.10
CA ARG A 158 2.88 5.79 -2.34
C ARG A 158 3.00 4.89 -1.10
N ASP A 159 3.45 3.66 -1.28
CA ASP A 159 3.54 2.67 -0.21
C ASP A 159 4.65 3.04 0.80
N ALA A 160 5.79 3.55 0.32
CA ALA A 160 6.90 4.02 1.15
C ALA A 160 6.54 5.29 1.96
N CYS A 161 5.58 6.09 1.50
CA CYS A 161 5.11 7.26 2.21
C CYS A 161 4.24 6.92 3.43
N VAL A 162 3.71 5.69 3.59
CA VAL A 162 2.80 5.40 4.69
C VAL A 162 3.49 5.47 6.06
N LEU A 163 4.65 4.81 6.24
CA LEU A 163 5.38 4.73 7.51
C LEU A 163 6.85 5.13 7.35
N PRO A 164 7.47 5.81 8.34
CA PRO A 164 8.90 6.10 8.29
C PRO A 164 9.70 4.79 8.43
N ALA A 165 10.93 4.78 7.91
CA ALA A 165 11.81 3.62 8.06
C ALA A 165 12.22 3.40 9.52
N HIS A 166 12.50 4.48 10.25
CA HIS A 166 12.99 4.45 11.62
C HIS A 166 12.28 5.48 12.52
N GLY A 167 12.31 5.22 13.84
CA GLY A 167 11.43 5.85 14.83
C GLY A 167 11.60 7.36 15.11
N ARG A 168 10.84 7.78 16.12
CA ARG A 168 10.21 9.10 16.38
C ARG A 168 9.11 9.44 15.37
N HIS A 169 8.04 10.02 15.88
CA HIS A 169 6.66 9.90 15.36
C HIS A 169 6.18 11.17 14.63
N PRO A 170 6.65 11.51 13.42
CA PRO A 170 5.99 12.53 12.62
C PRO A 170 4.77 11.95 11.87
N GLU A 171 4.13 10.88 12.37
CA GLU A 171 2.99 10.25 11.70
C GLU A 171 1.84 11.25 11.54
N ARG A 172 1.64 12.13 12.54
CA ARG A 172 0.64 13.21 12.49
C ARG A 172 0.98 14.27 11.46
N GLN A 173 2.21 14.77 11.47
CA GLN A 173 2.70 15.75 10.51
C GLN A 173 2.66 15.22 9.08
N ARG A 174 2.90 13.92 8.93
CA ARG A 174 2.76 13.26 7.64
C ARG A 174 1.32 13.24 7.15
N VAL A 175 0.36 12.82 7.98
CA VAL A 175 -1.05 12.85 7.55
C VAL A 175 -1.53 14.28 7.31
N GLN A 176 -0.98 15.29 8.01
CA GLN A 176 -1.23 16.70 7.73
C GLN A 176 -0.69 17.13 6.36
N LEU A 177 0.58 16.80 6.04
CA LEU A 177 1.14 17.04 4.71
C LEU A 177 0.31 16.34 3.62
N LEU A 178 0.01 15.05 3.80
CA LEU A 178 -0.78 14.29 2.85
C LEU A 178 -2.19 14.88 2.65
N LEU A 179 -2.81 15.39 3.71
CA LEU A 179 -4.11 16.05 3.63
C LEU A 179 -4.02 17.37 2.85
N HIS A 180 -2.95 18.15 3.05
CA HIS A 180 -2.65 19.34 2.25
C HIS A 180 -2.51 19.00 0.76
N LEU A 181 -1.69 17.99 0.44
CA LEU A 181 -1.50 17.54 -0.94
C LEU A 181 -2.81 16.99 -1.55
N TYR A 182 -3.59 16.21 -0.78
CA TYR A 182 -4.86 15.64 -1.21
C TYR A 182 -5.86 16.72 -1.67
N ARG A 183 -5.95 17.83 -0.94
CA ARG A 183 -6.88 18.93 -1.26
C ARG A 183 -6.55 19.63 -2.57
N LEU A 184 -5.29 19.58 -2.99
CA LEU A 184 -4.75 20.24 -4.19
C LEU A 184 -4.59 19.29 -5.38
N ALA A 185 -4.47 17.98 -5.14
CA ALA A 185 -4.12 17.01 -6.16
C ALA A 185 -5.20 16.79 -7.22
N PRO A 186 -4.83 16.68 -8.51
CA PRO A 186 -5.70 16.19 -9.56
C PRO A 186 -5.91 14.67 -9.44
N LEU A 187 -6.85 14.13 -10.23
CA LEU A 187 -6.88 12.70 -10.52
C LEU A 187 -5.84 12.37 -11.60
N PRO A 188 -5.19 11.20 -11.53
CA PRO A 188 -5.42 10.10 -10.59
C PRO A 188 -4.70 10.21 -9.24
N GLU A 189 -3.72 11.10 -9.06
CA GLU A 189 -2.82 11.14 -7.90
C GLU A 189 -3.57 11.33 -6.57
N ARG A 190 -4.63 12.13 -6.57
CA ARG A 190 -5.50 12.32 -5.40
C ARG A 190 -6.05 11.01 -4.85
N ARG A 191 -6.36 10.04 -5.72
CA ARG A 191 -6.84 8.70 -5.33
C ARG A 191 -5.76 7.97 -4.53
N GLU A 192 -4.51 8.02 -4.98
CA GLU A 192 -3.39 7.36 -4.34
C GLU A 192 -3.06 8.00 -2.99
N ILE A 193 -3.04 9.33 -2.93
CA ILE A 193 -2.85 10.08 -1.67
C ILE A 193 -3.96 9.73 -0.66
N SER A 194 -5.21 9.66 -1.11
CA SER A 194 -6.34 9.29 -0.25
C SER A 194 -6.22 7.86 0.31
N ALA A 195 -5.67 6.93 -0.48
CA ALA A 195 -5.39 5.57 -0.01
C ALA A 195 -4.31 5.57 1.09
N VAL A 196 -3.27 6.39 0.95
CA VAL A 196 -2.21 6.56 1.97
C VAL A 196 -2.77 7.21 3.23
N LEU A 197 -3.62 8.24 3.10
CA LEU A 197 -4.33 8.86 4.23
C LEU A 197 -5.17 7.85 5.00
N ALA A 198 -5.95 7.02 4.29
CA ALA A 198 -6.77 5.98 4.91
C ALA A 198 -5.92 5.02 5.77
N VAL A 199 -4.81 4.54 5.21
CA VAL A 199 -3.88 3.65 5.92
C VAL A 199 -3.22 4.36 7.11
N GLY A 200 -2.73 5.60 6.92
CA GLY A 200 -2.07 6.39 7.96
C GLY A 200 -2.98 6.65 9.15
N TYR A 201 -4.20 7.12 8.90
CA TYR A 201 -5.19 7.35 9.96
C TYR A 201 -5.61 6.04 10.65
N TYR A 202 -5.76 4.94 9.90
CA TYR A 202 -6.06 3.64 10.50
C TYR A 202 -4.94 3.19 11.45
N LEU A 203 -3.67 3.33 11.04
CA LEU A 203 -2.51 2.98 11.86
C LEU A 203 -2.36 3.86 13.11
N LEU A 204 -2.83 5.11 13.05
CA LEU A 204 -2.93 6.02 14.18
C LEU A 204 -4.09 5.70 15.13
N GLY A 205 -5.01 4.80 14.75
CA GLY A 205 -6.24 4.52 15.49
C GLY A 205 -7.36 5.54 15.28
N GLU A 206 -7.22 6.42 14.29
CA GLU A 206 -8.17 7.49 13.96
C GLU A 206 -9.22 6.98 12.95
N TYR A 207 -10.05 6.02 13.37
CA TYR A 207 -10.95 5.26 12.47
C TYR A 207 -11.91 6.14 11.65
N LEU A 208 -12.44 7.21 12.23
CA LEU A 208 -13.34 8.11 11.54
C LEU A 208 -12.64 8.83 10.37
N TYR A 209 -11.40 9.26 10.58
CA TYR A 209 -10.59 9.86 9.53
C TYR A 209 -10.25 8.84 8.44
N ALA A 210 -9.93 7.60 8.83
CA ALA A 210 -9.69 6.50 7.90
C ALA A 210 -10.95 6.16 7.07
N GLU A 211 -12.13 6.14 7.69
CA GLU A 211 -13.42 5.94 7.04
C GLU A 211 -13.71 7.05 6.02
N ILE A 212 -13.50 8.32 6.41
CA ILE A 212 -13.69 9.45 5.50
C ILE A 212 -12.71 9.33 4.32
N ALA A 213 -11.43 9.06 4.57
CA ALA A 213 -10.41 8.92 3.54
C ALA A 213 -10.70 7.76 2.57
N THR A 214 -11.23 6.61 3.03
CA THR A 214 -11.59 5.50 2.13
C THR A 214 -12.77 5.84 1.23
N ARG A 215 -13.76 6.61 1.71
CA ARG A 215 -14.90 7.09 0.89
C ARG A 215 -14.47 8.01 -0.25
N GLN A 216 -13.36 8.71 -0.12
CA GLN A 216 -12.83 9.58 -1.17
C GLN A 216 -12.14 8.80 -2.32
N VAL A 217 -11.92 7.50 -2.16
CA VAL A 217 -11.28 6.64 -3.16
C VAL A 217 -12.34 6.12 -4.15
N THR A 218 -12.54 6.83 -5.26
CA THR A 218 -13.59 6.54 -6.25
C THR A 218 -13.48 5.17 -6.92
N ILE A 219 -12.25 4.67 -7.11
CA ILE A 219 -11.97 3.29 -7.53
C ILE A 219 -11.10 2.68 -6.42
N PRO A 220 -11.62 1.75 -5.59
CA PRO A 220 -10.90 1.24 -4.44
C PRO A 220 -9.53 0.69 -4.83
N THR A 221 -8.47 1.28 -4.27
CA THR A 221 -7.18 0.62 -4.22
C THR A 221 -7.27 -0.53 -3.22
N LEU A 222 -6.42 -1.54 -3.36
CA LEU A 222 -6.37 -2.63 -2.40
C LEU A 222 -6.19 -2.11 -0.96
N HIS A 223 -5.27 -1.17 -0.74
CA HIS A 223 -5.03 -0.58 0.58
C HIS A 223 -6.30 0.04 1.16
N ALA A 224 -7.01 0.85 0.36
CA ALA A 224 -8.26 1.47 0.78
C ALA A 224 -9.35 0.42 1.08
N ALA A 225 -9.45 -0.64 0.28
CA ALA A 225 -10.42 -1.71 0.48
C ALA A 225 -10.17 -2.51 1.77
N ILE A 226 -8.90 -2.84 2.06
CA ILE A 226 -8.50 -3.52 3.31
C ILE A 226 -8.81 -2.64 4.52
N VAL A 227 -8.43 -1.35 4.46
CA VAL A 227 -8.71 -0.41 5.54
C VAL A 227 -10.22 -0.25 5.75
N ALA A 228 -11.01 -0.08 4.69
CA ALA A 228 -12.46 0.06 4.79
C ALA A 228 -13.08 -1.17 5.48
N ARG A 229 -12.65 -2.38 5.11
CA ARG A 229 -13.09 -3.63 5.74
C ARG A 229 -12.70 -3.71 7.21
N ASN A 230 -11.48 -3.30 7.55
CA ASN A 230 -10.98 -3.33 8.93
C ASN A 230 -11.71 -2.32 9.82
N VAL A 231 -11.93 -1.11 9.31
CA VAL A 231 -12.73 -0.07 9.98
C VAL A 231 -14.16 -0.56 10.20
N GLN A 232 -14.81 -1.11 9.17
CA GLN A 232 -16.18 -1.64 9.28
C GLN A 232 -16.31 -2.76 10.31
N ARG A 233 -15.26 -3.57 10.49
CA ARG A 233 -15.20 -4.67 11.46
C ARG A 233 -14.63 -4.26 12.82
N ALA A 234 -14.35 -2.96 13.02
CA ALA A 234 -13.70 -2.43 14.23
C ALA A 234 -12.42 -3.20 14.62
N ILE A 235 -11.66 -3.66 13.61
CA ILE A 235 -10.44 -4.41 13.87
C ILE A 235 -9.37 -3.45 14.36
N ASN A 236 -8.79 -3.79 15.51
CA ASN A 236 -7.78 -2.99 16.15
C ASN A 236 -6.50 -2.91 15.26
N PRO A 237 -6.01 -1.72 14.87
CA PRO A 237 -4.79 -1.58 14.08
C PRO A 237 -3.56 -2.13 14.83
N TYR A 238 -3.56 -2.10 16.16
CA TYR A 238 -2.52 -2.70 16.99
C TYR A 238 -2.48 -4.24 16.87
N ALA A 239 -3.59 -4.90 16.51
CA ALA A 239 -3.60 -6.34 16.23
C ALA A 239 -2.86 -6.68 14.92
N HIS A 240 -2.74 -5.72 14.00
CA HIS A 240 -2.06 -5.87 12.71
C HIS A 240 -0.73 -5.11 12.61
N ARG A 241 -0.33 -4.41 13.68
CA ARG A 241 0.89 -3.58 13.69
C ARG A 241 2.16 -4.36 13.38
N GLY A 242 2.16 -5.69 13.54
CA GLY A 242 3.23 -6.55 13.05
C GLY A 242 3.26 -6.53 11.52
N SER A 243 2.39 -7.32 10.88
CA SER A 243 2.45 -7.58 9.44
C SER A 243 2.19 -6.37 8.54
N PHE A 244 1.23 -5.50 8.92
CA PHE A 244 0.79 -4.38 8.07
C PHE A 244 1.79 -3.22 8.15
N ALA A 245 2.26 -2.87 9.34
CA ALA A 245 3.29 -1.84 9.48
C ALA A 245 4.66 -2.30 8.96
N GLU A 246 4.97 -3.59 9.09
CA GLU A 246 6.17 -4.20 8.51
C GLU A 246 6.14 -4.17 6.98
N TYR A 247 4.98 -4.32 6.34
CA TYR A 247 4.88 -4.16 4.89
C TYR A 247 5.33 -2.76 4.44
N PHE A 248 4.78 -1.69 5.02
CA PHE A 248 5.12 -0.33 4.62
C PHE A 248 6.56 0.04 5.01
N ARG A 249 7.04 -0.40 6.18
CA ARG A 249 8.44 -0.24 6.57
C ARG A 249 9.39 -0.99 5.64
N SER A 250 9.06 -2.23 5.29
CA SER A 250 9.82 -3.03 4.33
C SER A 250 9.84 -2.37 2.94
N THR A 251 8.70 -1.82 2.49
CA THR A 251 8.61 -1.05 1.24
C THR A 251 9.53 0.14 1.28
N ARG A 252 9.48 0.92 2.35
CA ARG A 252 10.34 2.07 2.48
C ARG A 252 11.82 1.72 2.55
N SER A 253 12.19 0.73 3.38
CA SER A 253 13.56 0.24 3.42
C SER A 253 14.00 -0.39 2.10
N ALA A 254 13.08 -0.95 1.30
CA ALA A 254 13.37 -1.40 -0.05
C ALA A 254 13.67 -0.21 -0.95
N VAL A 255 12.84 0.85 -0.92
CA VAL A 255 13.08 2.08 -1.68
C VAL A 255 14.42 2.75 -1.31
N GLU A 256 14.71 2.87 -0.01
CA GLU A 256 15.97 3.46 0.49
C GLU A 256 17.21 2.61 0.12
N ARG A 257 17.06 1.27 0.12
CA ARG A 257 18.13 0.34 -0.31
C ARG A 257 18.22 0.18 -1.81
N THR A 258 17.14 0.48 -2.53
CA THR A 258 17.14 0.65 -3.97
C THR A 258 17.85 1.97 -4.24
N ARG A 259 19.18 1.95 -4.06
CA ARG A 259 20.04 2.61 -5.04
C ARG A 259 19.48 2.12 -6.37
N THR A 260 18.87 3.01 -7.13
CA THR A 260 18.39 2.74 -8.49
C THR A 260 19.37 1.78 -9.13
N VAL A 261 18.96 0.53 -9.28
CA VAL A 261 19.65 -0.41 -10.16
C VAL A 261 19.64 0.32 -11.50
N GLY A 262 20.80 0.82 -11.94
CA GLY A 262 20.87 1.81 -13.01
C GLY A 262 20.92 3.27 -12.53
N SER A 263 21.98 3.65 -11.81
CA SER A 263 22.55 4.98 -12.09
C SER A 263 22.90 5.06 -13.59
N GLU A 264 22.86 6.25 -14.20
CA GLU A 264 23.12 6.41 -15.64
C GLU A 264 24.42 5.74 -16.15
N SER A 265 25.39 5.51 -15.27
CA SER A 265 26.64 4.80 -15.54
C SER A 265 26.51 3.27 -15.72
N GLU A 266 25.35 2.66 -15.45
CA GLU A 266 25.13 1.20 -15.57
C GLU A 266 24.11 0.81 -16.65
N ARG A 267 23.57 1.79 -17.40
CA ARG A 267 22.74 1.51 -18.59
C ARG A 267 23.62 0.80 -19.62
N HIS A 268 23.49 -0.53 -19.77
CA HIS A 268 23.99 -1.26 -20.94
C HIS A 268 23.01 -1.01 -22.09
N PRO A 269 23.20 0.01 -22.96
CA PRO A 269 22.17 0.42 -23.94
C PRO A 269 21.93 -0.70 -24.97
N ARG A 270 22.98 -1.50 -25.19
CA ARG A 270 22.94 -2.73 -25.98
C ARG A 270 22.00 -3.76 -25.37
N LEU A 271 22.04 -4.00 -24.06
CA LEU A 271 21.19 -5.01 -23.41
C LEU A 271 19.72 -4.65 -23.52
N LEU A 272 19.35 -3.38 -23.32
CA LEU A 272 17.97 -2.91 -23.50
C LEU A 272 17.46 -3.22 -24.93
N THR A 273 18.26 -2.85 -25.93
CA THR A 273 17.90 -3.09 -27.34
C THR A 273 17.73 -4.58 -27.64
N LEU A 274 18.61 -5.42 -27.10
CA LEU A 274 18.54 -6.88 -27.26
C LEU A 274 17.31 -7.48 -26.54
N VAL A 275 16.95 -6.99 -25.35
CA VAL A 275 15.74 -7.44 -24.64
C VAL A 275 14.49 -7.05 -25.42
N ASP A 276 14.42 -5.82 -25.95
CA ASP A 276 13.32 -5.37 -26.80
C ASP A 276 13.15 -6.26 -28.03
N GLU A 277 14.26 -6.59 -28.71
CA GLU A 277 14.25 -7.49 -29.86
C GLU A 277 13.77 -8.89 -29.48
N ALA A 278 14.29 -9.44 -28.39
CA ALA A 278 13.87 -10.75 -27.89
C ALA A 278 12.39 -10.77 -27.47
N LYS A 279 11.84 -9.70 -26.87
CA LYS A 279 10.41 -9.58 -26.56
C LYS A 279 9.54 -9.44 -27.80
N ARG A 280 9.98 -8.66 -28.80
CA ARG A 280 9.29 -8.59 -30.11
C ARG A 280 9.22 -9.97 -30.75
N GLN A 281 10.31 -10.73 -30.69
CA GLN A 281 10.36 -12.09 -31.21
C GLN A 281 9.41 -13.03 -30.45
N ILE A 282 9.38 -13.01 -29.11
CA ILE A 282 8.44 -13.81 -28.31
C ILE A 282 6.98 -13.45 -28.63
N ARG A 283 6.69 -12.16 -28.82
CA ARG A 283 5.35 -11.71 -29.22
C ARG A 283 4.98 -12.24 -30.60
N ALA A 284 5.89 -12.15 -31.57
CA ALA A 284 5.68 -12.70 -32.90
C ALA A 284 5.44 -14.22 -32.85
N GLU A 285 6.26 -14.98 -32.12
CA GLU A 285 6.06 -16.43 -31.94
C GLU A 285 4.67 -16.75 -31.36
N ARG A 286 4.24 -15.99 -30.36
CA ARG A 286 2.90 -16.12 -29.77
C ARG A 286 1.79 -15.82 -30.78
N ASP A 287 1.91 -14.71 -31.52
CA ASP A 287 0.88 -14.27 -32.48
C ASP A 287 0.75 -15.24 -33.66
N HIS A 288 1.85 -15.88 -34.07
CA HIS A 288 1.86 -16.93 -35.09
C HIS A 288 1.49 -18.32 -34.54
N GLY A 289 1.32 -18.47 -33.22
CA GLY A 289 1.03 -19.76 -32.59
C GLY A 289 2.21 -20.74 -32.61
N ASP A 290 3.46 -20.26 -32.70
CA ASP A 290 4.67 -21.09 -32.68
C ASP A 290 4.97 -21.61 -31.26
N ARG A 291 4.21 -22.64 -30.86
CA ARG A 291 4.34 -23.26 -29.53
C ARG A 291 5.70 -23.91 -29.32
N ARG A 292 6.35 -24.39 -30.39
CA ARG A 292 7.66 -25.03 -30.31
C ARG A 292 8.72 -24.02 -29.88
N ALA A 293 8.76 -22.84 -30.52
CA ALA A 293 9.68 -21.79 -30.12
C ALA A 293 9.45 -21.31 -28.69
N LEU A 294 8.18 -21.14 -28.28
CA LEU A 294 7.84 -20.76 -26.91
C LEU A 294 8.25 -21.83 -25.88
N ASN A 295 8.08 -23.12 -26.21
CA ASN A 295 8.52 -24.24 -25.38
C ASN A 295 10.06 -24.28 -25.26
N ASP A 296 10.79 -24.08 -26.37
CA ASP A 296 12.25 -24.04 -26.37
C ASP A 296 12.79 -22.93 -25.44
N ARG A 297 12.08 -21.80 -25.32
CA ARG A 297 12.40 -20.73 -24.37
C ARG A 297 12.17 -21.15 -22.91
N VAL A 298 11.05 -21.81 -22.60
CA VAL A 298 10.80 -22.36 -21.26
C VAL A 298 11.88 -23.35 -20.87
N ASN A 299 12.22 -24.28 -21.77
CA ASN A 299 13.26 -25.29 -21.54
C ASN A 299 14.63 -24.65 -21.36
N ARG A 300 14.93 -23.57 -22.08
CA ARG A 300 16.17 -22.80 -21.89
C ARG A 300 16.25 -22.18 -20.50
N VAL A 301 15.19 -21.55 -20.01
CA VAL A 301 15.16 -21.00 -18.64
C VAL A 301 15.35 -22.11 -17.60
N ASP A 302 14.66 -23.24 -17.75
CA ASP A 302 14.82 -24.37 -16.82
C ASP A 302 16.23 -24.98 -16.86
N ALA A 303 16.86 -25.05 -18.03
CA ALA A 303 18.24 -25.50 -18.17
C ALA A 303 19.21 -24.56 -17.42
N VAL A 304 19.00 -23.25 -17.52
CA VAL A 304 19.79 -22.25 -16.78
C VAL A 304 19.54 -22.36 -15.27
N VAL A 305 18.28 -22.50 -14.82
CA VAL A 305 17.95 -22.74 -13.40
C VAL A 305 18.66 -23.99 -12.87
N LYS A 306 18.69 -25.07 -13.65
CA LYS A 306 19.39 -26.32 -13.27
C LYS A 306 20.91 -26.12 -13.23
N ALA A 307 21.49 -25.38 -14.17
CA ALA A 307 22.92 -25.10 -14.22
C ALA A 307 23.37 -24.07 -13.16
N TRP A 308 22.43 -23.28 -12.62
CA TRP A 308 22.74 -22.22 -11.65
C TRP A 308 23.48 -22.72 -10.41
N SER A 309 23.04 -23.84 -9.84
CA SER A 309 23.71 -24.45 -8.67
C SER A 309 25.13 -24.95 -8.98
N ALA A 310 25.46 -25.13 -10.26
CA ALA A 310 26.81 -25.46 -10.74
C ALA A 310 27.63 -24.21 -11.13
N GLY A 311 27.18 -23.00 -10.76
CA GLY A 311 27.91 -21.76 -11.00
C GLY A 311 27.74 -21.19 -12.42
N TRP A 312 26.58 -21.40 -13.05
CA TRP A 312 26.27 -20.82 -14.36
C TRP A 312 26.52 -19.30 -14.39
N ARG A 313 27.02 -18.82 -15.53
CA ARG A 313 27.13 -17.41 -15.88
C ARG A 313 26.74 -17.22 -17.35
N ALA A 314 26.05 -16.12 -17.64
CA ALA A 314 25.75 -15.73 -19.01
C ALA A 314 27.05 -15.59 -19.81
N GLN A 315 27.08 -16.18 -21.01
CA GLN A 315 28.24 -16.12 -21.90
C GLN A 315 28.21 -14.88 -22.81
N SER A 316 27.04 -14.26 -22.97
CA SER A 316 26.87 -13.03 -23.77
C SER A 316 25.66 -12.20 -23.34
N ASP A 317 25.64 -10.94 -23.77
CA ASP A 317 24.50 -10.02 -23.58
C ASP A 317 23.23 -10.56 -24.28
N GLU A 318 23.36 -11.28 -25.40
CA GLU A 318 22.24 -11.89 -26.11
C GLU A 318 21.59 -13.04 -25.33
N GLU A 319 22.40 -13.88 -24.67
CA GLU A 319 21.90 -14.92 -23.78
C GLU A 319 21.15 -14.31 -22.60
N LEU A 320 21.74 -13.27 -22.01
CA LEU A 320 21.14 -12.56 -20.89
C LEU A 320 19.83 -11.87 -21.30
N ALA A 321 19.83 -11.16 -22.43
CA ALA A 321 18.66 -10.49 -22.97
C ALA A 321 17.52 -11.48 -23.25
N ALA A 322 17.84 -12.65 -23.81
CA ALA A 322 16.86 -13.69 -24.08
C ALA A 322 16.22 -14.23 -22.79
N LEU A 323 16.99 -14.36 -21.69
CA LEU A 323 16.46 -14.78 -20.39
C LEU A 323 15.56 -13.71 -19.76
N VAL A 324 16.00 -12.45 -19.75
CA VAL A 324 15.19 -11.33 -19.25
C VAL A 324 13.88 -11.24 -20.04
N ALA A 325 13.95 -11.26 -21.38
CA ALA A 325 12.77 -11.21 -22.24
C ALA A 325 11.82 -12.40 -22.01
N ALA A 326 12.35 -13.61 -21.80
CA ALA A 326 11.56 -14.80 -21.52
C ALA A 326 10.80 -14.68 -20.18
N VAL A 327 11.49 -14.26 -19.12
CA VAL A 327 10.86 -14.05 -17.80
C VAL A 327 9.84 -12.90 -17.86
N ALA A 328 10.13 -11.85 -18.63
CA ALA A 328 9.30 -10.65 -18.75
C ALA A 328 8.16 -10.74 -19.79
N SER A 329 7.91 -11.90 -20.40
CA SER A 329 6.89 -12.05 -21.45
C SER A 329 5.89 -13.15 -21.14
N ALA A 330 4.60 -12.82 -21.06
CA ALA A 330 3.54 -13.83 -21.11
C ALA A 330 3.46 -14.41 -22.54
N PRO A 331 3.49 -15.74 -22.74
CA PRO A 331 3.22 -16.81 -21.77
C PRO A 331 4.44 -17.43 -21.06
N VAL A 332 5.65 -17.23 -21.59
CA VAL A 332 6.88 -17.89 -21.10
C VAL A 332 7.14 -17.58 -19.62
N GLY A 333 7.01 -16.32 -19.23
CA GLY A 333 7.17 -15.85 -17.85
C GLY A 333 6.29 -16.59 -16.84
N LEU A 334 5.02 -16.87 -17.20
CA LEU A 334 4.11 -17.65 -16.34
C LEU A 334 4.53 -19.11 -16.24
N ALA A 335 4.93 -19.73 -17.35
CA ALA A 335 5.30 -21.14 -17.37
C ALA A 335 6.60 -21.42 -16.57
N VAL A 336 7.52 -20.47 -16.53
CA VAL A 336 8.79 -20.60 -15.77
C VAL A 336 8.64 -20.28 -14.29
N LEU A 337 7.47 -19.83 -13.81
CA LEU A 337 7.22 -19.61 -12.38
C LEU A 337 7.20 -20.94 -11.58
N VAL A 338 6.79 -22.04 -12.22
CA VAL A 338 6.68 -23.36 -11.58
C VAL A 338 7.70 -24.35 -12.15
N PRO A 339 8.32 -25.21 -11.31
CA PRO A 339 9.31 -26.15 -11.78
C PRO A 339 8.70 -27.23 -12.65
N PRO A 340 9.50 -27.91 -13.50
CA PRO A 340 9.09 -29.17 -14.08
C PRO A 340 8.69 -30.13 -12.94
N ALA A 341 7.67 -30.96 -13.18
CA ALA A 341 7.20 -31.91 -12.18
C ALA A 341 8.36 -32.80 -11.68
N GLY A 342 8.53 -32.90 -10.37
CA GLY A 342 9.56 -33.74 -9.74
C GLY A 342 10.96 -33.11 -9.60
N LEU A 343 11.15 -31.81 -9.92
CA LEU A 343 12.43 -31.13 -9.73
C LEU A 343 12.36 -30.06 -8.63
N ALA A 344 13.08 -30.28 -7.52
CA ALA A 344 13.25 -29.27 -6.47
C ALA A 344 14.26 -28.20 -6.90
N THR A 345 13.77 -27.14 -7.54
CA THR A 345 14.61 -26.06 -8.13
C THR A 345 14.21 -24.67 -7.69
N GLU A 346 13.33 -24.54 -6.70
CA GLU A 346 12.77 -23.24 -6.28
C GLU A 346 13.86 -22.28 -5.80
N GLY A 347 14.80 -22.75 -4.97
CA GLY A 347 15.95 -21.95 -4.52
C GLY A 347 16.84 -21.45 -5.66
N SER A 348 17.20 -22.33 -6.60
CA SER A 348 18.00 -21.94 -7.78
C SER A 348 17.26 -20.93 -8.67
N ARG A 349 15.93 -21.03 -8.76
CA ARG A 349 15.12 -20.11 -9.53
C ARG A 349 15.05 -18.73 -8.89
N ALA A 350 14.84 -18.64 -7.59
CA ALA A 350 14.90 -17.36 -6.88
C ALA A 350 16.28 -16.71 -7.03
N MET A 351 17.36 -17.49 -6.97
CA MET A 351 18.71 -16.98 -7.22
C MET A 351 18.90 -16.48 -8.66
N LEU A 352 18.42 -17.22 -9.67
CA LEU A 352 18.44 -16.76 -11.06
C LEU A 352 17.63 -15.47 -11.23
N PHE A 353 16.41 -15.39 -10.70
CA PHE A 353 15.57 -14.20 -10.86
C PHE A 353 16.12 -12.99 -10.11
N ARG A 354 16.81 -13.20 -8.98
CA ARG A 354 17.56 -12.15 -8.30
C ARG A 354 18.70 -11.62 -9.17
N TYR A 355 19.49 -12.51 -9.78
CA TYR A 355 20.53 -12.10 -10.72
C TYR A 355 19.95 -11.38 -11.94
N LEU A 356 18.89 -11.91 -12.54
CA LEU A 356 18.23 -11.26 -13.67
C LEU A 356 17.70 -9.89 -13.27
N LEU A 357 17.18 -9.72 -12.06
CA LEU A 357 16.72 -8.43 -11.56
C LEU A 357 17.88 -7.42 -11.46
N GLU A 358 19.05 -7.83 -10.99
CA GLU A 358 20.24 -6.96 -10.87
C GLU A 358 20.75 -6.46 -12.23
N VAL A 359 20.56 -7.23 -13.29
CA VAL A 359 21.10 -6.93 -14.63
C VAL A 359 20.04 -6.53 -15.65
N SER A 360 18.76 -6.61 -15.30
CA SER A 360 17.67 -6.26 -16.22
C SER A 360 17.64 -4.75 -16.48
N PRO A 361 17.36 -4.33 -17.73
CA PRO A 361 16.96 -2.95 -17.97
C PRO A 361 15.72 -2.60 -17.12
N LEU A 362 15.63 -1.33 -16.70
CA LEU A 362 14.60 -0.85 -15.78
C LEU A 362 13.17 -1.18 -16.26
N ASP A 363 12.93 -1.05 -17.57
CA ASP A 363 11.66 -1.35 -18.25
C ASP A 363 11.20 -2.81 -18.08
N TYR A 364 12.11 -3.71 -17.70
CA TYR A 364 11.86 -5.14 -17.53
C TYR A 364 12.02 -5.63 -16.11
N ALA A 365 12.64 -4.84 -15.24
CA ALA A 365 12.85 -5.17 -13.85
C ALA A 365 11.51 -5.52 -13.15
N SER A 366 10.41 -4.83 -13.49
CA SER A 366 9.09 -5.02 -12.89
C SER A 366 8.55 -6.44 -13.07
N ASP A 367 8.75 -7.00 -14.26
CA ASP A 367 8.28 -8.33 -14.59
C ASP A 367 9.20 -9.39 -13.97
N VAL A 368 10.51 -9.14 -13.98
CA VAL A 368 11.51 -10.03 -13.39
C VAL A 368 11.37 -10.12 -11.87
N ALA A 369 11.13 -9.01 -11.16
CA ALA A 369 10.90 -9.14 -9.72
C ALA A 369 9.51 -9.65 -9.37
N ALA A 370 8.51 -9.52 -10.24
CA ALA A 370 7.26 -10.23 -10.03
C ALA A 370 7.49 -11.76 -10.09
N ALA A 371 8.37 -12.22 -10.99
CA ALA A 371 8.80 -13.62 -11.04
C ALA A 371 9.63 -14.02 -9.82
N LEU A 372 10.57 -13.17 -9.38
CA LEU A 372 11.33 -13.37 -8.13
C LEU A 372 10.40 -13.45 -6.92
N ALA A 373 9.46 -12.53 -6.81
CA ALA A 373 8.49 -12.49 -5.72
C ALA A 373 7.71 -13.79 -5.61
N PHE A 374 7.21 -14.28 -6.75
CA PHE A 374 6.53 -15.57 -6.80
C PHE A 374 7.44 -16.73 -6.38
N ALA A 375 8.69 -16.78 -6.87
CA ALA A 375 9.64 -17.84 -6.54
C ALA A 375 10.00 -17.86 -5.05
N GLU A 376 10.13 -16.69 -4.41
CA GLU A 376 10.38 -16.57 -2.98
C GLU A 376 9.13 -16.96 -2.16
N TYR A 377 7.94 -16.55 -2.59
CA TYR A 377 6.68 -16.96 -1.95
C TYR A 377 6.44 -18.47 -2.04
N ALA A 378 6.80 -19.11 -3.15
CA ALA A 378 6.69 -20.56 -3.30
C ALA A 378 7.56 -21.31 -2.28
N GLN A 379 8.72 -20.74 -1.92
CA GLN A 379 9.62 -21.29 -0.90
C GLN A 379 9.21 -20.95 0.54
N GLY A 380 8.12 -20.20 0.73
CA GLY A 380 7.75 -19.65 2.03
C GLY A 380 8.63 -18.51 2.52
N ASN A 381 9.50 -17.94 1.67
CA ASN A 381 10.33 -16.79 1.98
C ASN A 381 9.57 -15.48 1.72
N PHE A 382 8.55 -15.22 2.54
CA PHE A 382 7.62 -14.13 2.33
C PHE A 382 8.26 -12.74 2.38
N GLU A 383 9.30 -12.55 3.18
CA GLU A 383 10.04 -11.29 3.27
C GLU A 383 10.81 -10.99 2.00
N ALA A 384 11.55 -11.96 1.46
CA ALA A 384 12.29 -11.77 0.22
C ALA A 384 11.35 -11.57 -0.97
N GLY A 385 10.24 -12.31 -1.01
CA GLY A 385 9.25 -12.14 -2.07
C GLY A 385 8.57 -10.78 -2.03
N ARG A 386 8.28 -10.30 -0.82
CA ARG A 386 7.81 -8.94 -0.59
C ARG A 386 8.85 -7.91 -1.04
N ALA A 387 10.11 -8.05 -0.62
CA ALA A 387 11.19 -7.13 -1.02
C ALA A 387 11.35 -7.05 -2.55
N ALA A 388 11.27 -8.19 -3.25
CA ALA A 388 11.32 -8.24 -4.72
C ALA A 388 10.16 -7.46 -5.35
N THR A 389 8.93 -7.67 -4.88
CA THR A 389 7.74 -6.95 -5.36
C THR A 389 7.83 -5.43 -5.12
N LEU A 390 8.64 -5.04 -4.13
CA LEU A 390 8.82 -3.67 -3.69
C LEU A 390 10.06 -3.00 -4.30
N ALA A 391 10.84 -3.72 -5.12
CA ALA A 391 12.06 -3.19 -5.72
C ALA A 391 11.85 -2.48 -7.06
N ILE A 392 10.63 -2.52 -7.65
CA ILE A 392 10.35 -1.84 -8.92
C ILE A 392 9.16 -0.88 -8.89
N ASP A 393 9.41 0.25 -9.52
CA ASP A 393 8.48 1.31 -9.86
C ASP A 393 8.51 1.57 -11.38
N PRO A 394 7.36 1.54 -12.10
CA PRO A 394 6.02 1.17 -11.62
C PRO A 394 5.83 -0.35 -11.44
N PRO A 395 4.89 -0.78 -10.56
CA PRO A 395 4.55 -2.20 -10.43
C PRO A 395 3.92 -2.75 -11.71
N SER A 396 4.29 -3.97 -12.09
CA SER A 396 3.53 -4.77 -13.06
C SER A 396 2.18 -5.21 -12.46
N PRO A 397 1.15 -5.53 -13.28
CA PRO A 397 -0.13 -6.07 -12.79
C PRO A 397 0.02 -7.34 -11.93
N LEU A 398 1.07 -8.13 -12.18
CA LEU A 398 1.40 -9.30 -11.36
C LEU A 398 1.95 -8.89 -10.00
N SER A 399 2.87 -7.90 -9.97
CA SER A 399 3.40 -7.37 -8.71
C SER A 399 2.32 -6.70 -7.87
N GLU A 400 1.33 -6.02 -8.47
CA GLU A 400 0.19 -5.44 -7.76
C GLU A 400 -0.68 -6.52 -7.10
N LYS A 401 -0.97 -7.60 -7.81
CA LYS A 401 -1.65 -8.78 -7.25
C LYS A 401 -0.82 -9.45 -6.14
N MET A 402 0.51 -9.46 -6.26
CA MET A 402 1.39 -10.01 -5.23
C MET A 402 1.46 -9.14 -3.97
N ARG A 403 1.48 -7.81 -4.11
CA ARG A 403 1.28 -6.87 -2.99
C ARG A 403 -0.03 -7.15 -2.27
N ALA A 404 -1.09 -7.50 -3.00
CA ALA A 404 -2.37 -7.87 -2.40
C ALA A 404 -2.31 -9.03 -1.42
N ARG A 405 -1.51 -10.05 -1.72
CA ARG A 405 -1.30 -11.17 -0.80
C ARG A 405 -0.49 -10.78 0.43
N ALA A 406 0.50 -9.90 0.27
CA ALA A 406 1.35 -9.47 1.38
C ALA A 406 0.55 -8.78 2.51
N LEU A 407 -0.65 -8.28 2.19
CA LEU A 407 -1.52 -7.51 3.08
C LEU A 407 -2.72 -8.29 3.62
N ASP A 408 -3.05 -9.45 3.04
CA ASP A 408 -4.09 -10.38 3.54
C ASP A 408 -3.51 -11.80 3.71
N PRO A 409 -2.89 -12.10 4.87
CA PRO A 409 -2.36 -13.44 5.16
C PRO A 409 -3.47 -14.49 5.37
N SER A 410 -4.73 -14.07 5.49
CA SER A 410 -5.90 -14.96 5.65
C SER A 410 -6.61 -15.29 4.33
N GLY A 411 -6.30 -14.54 3.27
CA GLY A 411 -6.88 -14.70 1.95
C GLY A 411 -6.43 -16.00 1.30
N GLY A 412 -7.39 -16.75 0.77
CA GLY A 412 -7.17 -18.00 0.04
C GLY A 412 -6.03 -17.91 -0.99
N ASP A 413 -5.39 -19.05 -1.18
CA ASP A 413 -4.02 -19.19 -1.65
C ASP A 413 -3.78 -18.62 -3.07
N LEU A 414 -3.54 -17.30 -3.18
CA LEU A 414 -3.22 -16.62 -4.45
C LEU A 414 -1.97 -17.24 -5.13
N THR A 415 -1.12 -17.92 -4.37
CA THR A 415 0.09 -18.63 -4.84
C THR A 415 -0.36 -19.93 -5.44
N VAL A 416 -1.37 -20.62 -4.88
CA VAL A 416 -2.03 -21.72 -5.57
C VAL A 416 -2.77 -21.25 -6.82
N ILE A 417 -3.45 -20.10 -6.83
CA ILE A 417 -4.10 -19.59 -8.06
C ILE A 417 -3.06 -19.31 -9.15
N ILE A 418 -2.00 -18.55 -8.83
CA ILE A 418 -0.94 -18.24 -9.79
C ILE A 418 -0.14 -19.49 -10.15
N ALA A 419 0.12 -20.41 -9.21
CA ALA A 419 0.75 -21.69 -9.50
C ALA A 419 -0.13 -22.55 -10.42
N ASN A 420 -1.45 -22.54 -10.25
CA ASN A 420 -2.37 -23.25 -11.12
C ASN A 420 -2.40 -22.64 -12.53
N LEU A 421 -2.38 -21.31 -12.62
CA LEU A 421 -2.25 -20.61 -13.90
C LEU A 421 -0.92 -20.94 -14.58
N ALA A 422 0.20 -20.85 -13.84
CA ALA A 422 1.54 -21.19 -14.29
C ALA A 422 1.65 -22.66 -14.75
N ARG A 423 1.11 -23.61 -13.98
CA ARG A 423 1.05 -25.04 -14.36
C ARG A 423 0.19 -25.27 -15.60
N THR A 424 -0.90 -24.51 -15.76
CA THR A 424 -1.78 -24.62 -16.92
C THR A 424 -1.07 -24.08 -18.16
N GLU A 425 -0.44 -22.92 -18.05
CA GLU A 425 0.32 -22.33 -19.15
C GLU A 425 1.50 -23.23 -19.56
N ARG A 426 2.22 -23.77 -18.56
CA ARG A 426 3.30 -24.72 -18.81
C ARG A 426 2.80 -25.98 -19.51
N ARG A 427 1.67 -26.57 -19.11
CA ARG A 427 1.06 -27.71 -19.81
C ARG A 427 0.64 -27.35 -21.23
N ASN A 428 0.05 -26.17 -21.43
CA ASN A 428 -0.34 -25.69 -22.75
C ASN A 428 0.86 -25.58 -23.70
N LEU A 429 2.00 -25.10 -23.22
CA LEU A 429 3.21 -24.99 -24.02
C LEU A 429 3.88 -26.36 -24.27
N LEU A 430 3.82 -27.28 -23.30
CA LEU A 430 4.50 -28.58 -23.40
C LEU A 430 3.70 -29.67 -24.15
N HIS A 431 2.37 -29.73 -23.98
CA HIS A 431 1.55 -30.82 -24.52
C HIS A 431 1.04 -30.54 -25.94
N GLY A 432 0.93 -29.27 -26.33
CA GLY A 432 0.51 -28.88 -27.69
C GLY A 432 1.60 -29.03 -28.76
N ALA A 433 2.72 -29.68 -28.46
CA ALA A 433 3.83 -29.94 -29.39
C ALA A 433 3.93 -31.41 -29.82
N ALA A 434 3.06 -32.28 -29.29
CA ALA A 434 3.02 -33.72 -29.60
C ALA A 434 1.90 -34.12 -30.57
N ASP A 435 1.04 -33.18 -30.94
CA ASP A 435 0.09 -33.24 -32.06
C ASP A 435 0.66 -32.39 -33.22
#